data_AF-A0A7Y2BK32-F1
#
_entry.id   AF-A0A7Y2BK32-F1
#
_cell.length_a   1.000
_cell.length_b   1.000
_cell.length_c   1.000
_cell.angle_alpha   90.00
_cell.angle_beta   90.00
_cell.angle_gamma   90.00
#
_symmetry.space_group_name_H-M   'P 1'
#
loop_
_entity.id
_entity.type
_entity.pdbx_description
1 polymer ?
#
loop_
_entity_poly.entity_id
_entity_poly.type
_entity_poly.pdbx_seq_one_letter_code
_entity_poly.pdbx_strand_id
1 'polypeptide(L)'
;EVEGGVQAAIRVGNWKLLARYESLRSEWSFMDYLRRARFDRYELYDLATDPAESTNLAERRPEVVERLAPKLEAVHRSAMVDAPPWDLEHLRRRAPRPSPRR
;
A
#
# COMPACT_ATOMS: atom_id res chain seq x y z
N GLU A 1 -18.25 -6.45 5.67
CA GLU A 1 -17.43 -5.45 4.95
C GLU A 1 -16.31 -6.19 4.25
N VAL A 2 -15.97 -5.83 3.02
CA VAL A 2 -14.78 -6.41 2.37
C VAL A 2 -13.58 -5.66 2.95
N GLU A 3 -12.80 -6.31 3.82
CA GLU A 3 -11.51 -5.79 4.28
C GLU A 3 -10.56 -5.73 3.09
N GLY A 4 -10.58 -4.64 2.34
CA GLY A 4 -9.81 -4.53 1.10
C GLY A 4 -9.74 -3.09 0.63
N GLY A 5 -8.89 -2.30 1.28
CA GLY A 5 -8.50 -0.96 0.81
C GLY A 5 -7.19 -1.02 0.04
N VAL A 6 -6.82 0.08 -0.61
CA VAL A 6 -5.46 0.21 -1.16
C VAL A 6 -4.49 0.19 0.02
N GLN A 7 -3.35 -0.49 -0.16
CA GLN A 7 -2.32 -0.63 0.86
C GLN A 7 -0.94 -0.37 0.27
N ALA A 8 -0.01 0.06 1.12
CA ALA A 8 1.42 0.11 0.85
C ALA A 8 2.15 -0.72 1.92
N ALA A 9 3.31 -1.25 1.58
CA ALA A 9 4.11 -2.03 2.52
C ALA A 9 5.59 -1.63 2.46
N ILE A 10 6.26 -1.67 3.61
CA ILE A 10 7.72 -1.62 3.69
C ILE A 10 8.20 -2.81 4.53
N ARG A 11 9.30 -3.42 4.10
CA ARG A 11 10.00 -4.45 4.87
C ARG A 11 11.40 -3.96 5.21
N VAL A 12 11.77 -4.04 6.49
CA VAL A 12 13.12 -3.70 6.98
C VAL A 12 13.57 -4.80 7.93
N GLY A 13 14.49 -5.64 7.46
CA GLY A 13 14.89 -6.86 8.16
C GLY A 13 13.72 -7.84 8.27
N ASN A 14 13.42 -8.26 9.49
CA ASN A 14 12.31 -9.19 9.77
C ASN A 14 10.95 -8.49 9.81
N TRP A 15 10.93 -7.16 10.01
CA TRP A 15 9.71 -6.41 10.19
C TRP A 15 9.08 -6.03 8.86
N LYS A 16 7.79 -6.34 8.70
CA LYS A 16 6.93 -5.81 7.63
C LYS A 16 5.89 -4.89 8.26
N LEU A 17 5.85 -3.63 7.79
CA LEU A 17 4.76 -2.71 8.09
C LEU A 17 3.86 -2.62 6.87
N LEU A 18 2.58 -2.95 7.05
CA LEU A 18 1.51 -2.70 6.10
C LEU A 18 0.76 -1.44 6.53
N ALA A 19 0.59 -0.50 5.61
CA ALA A 19 -0.19 0.71 5.84
C ALA A 19 -1.37 0.75 4.87
N ARG A 20 -2.54 1.09 5.40
CA ARG A 20 -3.75 1.29 4.63
C ARG A 20 -3.93 2.78 4.37
N TYR A 21 -4.26 3.12 3.13
CA TYR A 21 -4.64 4.49 2.81
C TYR A 21 -6.02 4.80 3.37
N GLU A 22 -6.25 6.07 3.71
CA GLU A 22 -7.59 6.61 3.93
C GLU A 22 -8.54 6.23 2.79
N SER A 23 -9.84 6.17 3.07
CA SER A 23 -10.85 5.83 2.06
C SER A 23 -10.77 6.74 0.84
N LEU A 24 -10.84 6.14 -0.35
CA LEU A 24 -10.87 6.88 -1.62
C LEU A 24 -12.06 7.85 -1.64
N ARG A 25 -11.76 9.13 -1.83
CA ARG A 25 -12.77 10.16 -2.09
C ARG A 25 -13.14 10.11 -3.58
N SER A 26 -14.43 10.09 -3.88
CA SER A 26 -14.98 9.90 -5.24
C SER A 26 -14.55 10.98 -6.25
N GLU A 27 -13.99 12.08 -5.77
CA GLU A 27 -13.67 13.27 -6.56
C GLU A 27 -12.22 13.27 -7.08
N TRP A 28 -11.41 12.29 -6.67
CA TRP A 28 -10.02 12.17 -7.08
C TRP A 28 -9.86 11.06 -8.12
N SER A 29 -9.01 11.32 -9.12
CA SER A 29 -8.48 10.22 -9.93
C SER A 29 -7.71 9.26 -9.03
N PHE A 30 -7.57 8.00 -9.45
CA PHE A 30 -6.80 7.02 -8.69
C PHE A 30 -5.34 7.48 -8.44
N MET A 31 -4.73 8.17 -9.42
CA MET A 31 -3.39 8.71 -9.25
C MET A 31 -3.33 9.91 -8.32
N ASP A 32 -4.34 10.79 -8.33
CA ASP A 32 -4.43 11.88 -7.34
C ASP A 32 -4.65 11.32 -5.93
N TYR A 33 -5.42 10.24 -5.82
CA TYR A 33 -5.58 9.52 -4.57
C TYR A 33 -4.26 8.97 -4.05
N LEU A 34 -3.51 8.21 -4.85
CA LEU A 34 -2.20 7.70 -4.42
C LEU A 34 -1.23 8.82 -4.05
N ARG A 35 -1.24 9.97 -4.74
CA ARG A 35 -0.34 11.10 -4.43
C ARG A 35 -0.72 11.85 -3.15
N ARG A 36 -2.01 11.90 -2.79
CA ARG A 36 -2.54 12.80 -1.75
C ARG A 36 -3.04 12.10 -0.50
N ALA A 37 -3.52 10.87 -0.62
CA ALA A 37 -4.08 10.13 0.50
C ALA A 37 -3.01 9.84 1.55
N ARG A 38 -3.41 9.92 2.81
CA ARG A 38 -2.56 9.55 3.94
C ARG A 38 -2.82 8.11 4.34
N PHE A 39 -1.92 7.57 5.16
CA PHE A 39 -2.12 6.29 5.81
C PHE A 39 -2.90 6.48 7.12
N ASP A 40 -3.99 5.74 7.31
CA ASP A 40 -4.86 5.85 8.51
C ASP A 40 -4.72 4.66 9.47
N ARG A 41 -4.23 3.52 8.98
CA ARG A 41 -4.13 2.27 9.74
C ARG A 41 -2.84 1.55 9.40
N TYR A 42 -2.29 0.89 10.43
CA TYR A 42 -1.05 0.16 10.35
C TYR A 42 -1.21 -1.26 10.90
N GLU A 43 -0.57 -2.20 10.22
CA GLU A 43 -0.44 -3.59 10.63
C GLU A 43 1.06 -3.93 10.62
N LEU A 44 1.54 -4.61 11.66
CA LEU A 44 2.96 -4.91 11.82
C LEU A 44 3.15 -6.41 12.03
N TYR A 45 4.09 -7.00 11.29
CA TYR A 45 4.41 -8.42 11.37
C TYR A 45 5.91 -8.65 11.52
N ASP A 46 6.27 -9.63 12.34
CA ASP A 46 7.64 -10.17 12.40
C ASP A 46 7.72 -11.41 11.50
N LEU A 47 8.22 -11.23 10.29
CA LEU A 47 8.31 -12.29 9.28
C LEU A 47 9.31 -13.39 9.62
N ALA A 48 10.18 -13.20 10.62
CA ALA A 48 11.07 -14.28 11.06
C ALA A 48 10.32 -15.35 11.85
N THR A 49 9.35 -14.94 12.66
CA THR A 49 8.54 -15.85 13.51
C THR A 49 7.14 -16.09 12.98
N ASP A 50 6.60 -15.17 12.17
CA ASP A 50 5.25 -15.18 11.62
C ASP A 50 5.27 -14.88 10.11
N PRO A 51 5.83 -15.78 9.29
CA PRO A 51 5.88 -15.61 7.83
C PRO A 51 4.49 -15.62 7.18
N ALA A 52 3.48 -16.14 7.87
CA ALA A 52 2.09 -16.17 7.42
C ALA A 52 1.32 -14.88 7.73
N GLU A 53 1.95 -13.92 8.41
CA GLU A 53 1.34 -12.62 8.75
C GLU A 53 0.02 -12.79 9.52
N SER A 54 -0.01 -13.77 10.42
CA SER A 54 -1.20 -14.17 11.18
C SER A 54 -1.43 -13.32 12.43
N THR A 55 -0.38 -12.67 12.95
CA THR A 55 -0.42 -11.94 14.21
C THR A 55 -0.02 -10.49 14.01
N ASN A 56 -1.00 -9.58 14.01
CA ASN A 56 -0.73 -8.14 13.99
C ASN A 56 -0.12 -7.68 15.34
N LEU A 57 1.08 -7.11 15.28
CA LEU A 57 1.85 -6.62 16.43
C LEU A 57 1.85 -5.09 16.55
N ALA A 58 1.07 -4.35 15.74
CA ALA A 58 1.14 -2.89 15.70
C ALA A 58 0.89 -2.23 17.07
N GLU A 59 -0.14 -2.69 17.80
CA GLU A 59 -0.45 -2.20 19.15
C GLU A 59 0.53 -2.70 20.22
N ARG A 60 1.17 -3.85 19.98
CA ARG A 60 2.11 -4.48 20.93
C ARG A 60 3.55 -3.97 20.79
N ARG A 61 3.87 -3.36 19.64
CA ARG A 61 5.20 -2.86 19.26
C ARG A 61 5.09 -1.47 18.60
N PRO A 62 4.45 -0.48 19.24
CA PRO A 62 4.27 0.86 18.64
C PRO A 62 5.61 1.51 18.26
N GLU A 63 6.69 1.23 18.98
CA GLU A 63 8.03 1.72 18.70
C GLU A 63 8.57 1.28 17.33
N VAL A 64 8.16 0.10 16.85
CA VAL A 64 8.54 -0.39 15.53
C VAL A 64 7.72 0.31 14.45
N VAL A 65 6.44 0.57 14.71
CA VAL A 65 5.57 1.34 13.81
C VAL A 65 6.10 2.76 13.65
N GLU A 66 6.40 3.45 14.76
CA GLU A 66 6.97 4.81 14.75
C GLU A 66 8.29 4.90 13.98
N ARG A 67 9.09 3.83 14.00
CA ARG A 67 10.36 3.76 13.26
C ARG A 67 10.17 3.49 11.76
N LEU A 68 9.15 2.73 11.37
CA LEU A 68 8.95 2.27 9.99
C LEU A 68 7.98 3.13 9.19
N ALA A 69 6.94 3.70 9.81
CA ALA A 69 5.96 4.57 9.18
C ALA A 69 6.59 5.75 8.42
N PRO A 70 7.53 6.55 9.00
CA PRO A 70 8.14 7.65 8.26
C PRO A 70 9.00 7.17 7.08
N LYS A 71 9.58 5.96 7.17
CA LYS A 71 10.34 5.37 6.05
C LYS A 71 9.42 4.97 4.91
N LEU A 72 8.28 4.36 5.24
CA LEU A 72 7.26 4.02 4.25
C LEU A 72 6.76 5.29 3.55
N GLU A 73 6.43 6.33 4.31
CA GLU A 73 5.94 7.59 3.75
C GLU A 73 6.98 8.25 2.83
N ALA A 74 8.26 8.28 3.24
CA ALA A 74 9.34 8.85 2.43
C ALA A 74 9.52 8.11 1.10
N VAL A 75 9.57 6.78 1.13
CA VAL A 75 9.70 5.94 -0.08
C VAL A 75 8.48 6.11 -0.98
N HIS A 76 7.27 6.07 -0.39
CA HIS A 76 6.03 6.25 -1.12
C HIS A 76 5.97 7.62 -1.82
N ARG A 77 6.26 8.70 -1.07
CA ARG A 77 6.29 10.06 -1.62
C ARG A 77 7.31 10.20 -2.73
N SER A 78 8.51 9.66 -2.56
CA SER A 78 9.55 9.67 -3.60
C SER A 78 9.09 8.94 -4.85
N ALA A 79 8.48 7.75 -4.72
CA ALA A 79 7.97 6.99 -5.87
C ALA A 79 6.86 7.74 -6.60
N MET A 80 6.03 8.50 -5.88
CA MET A 80 4.94 9.28 -6.45
C MET A 80 5.37 10.55 -7.19
N VAL A 81 6.57 11.08 -6.92
CA VAL A 81 7.14 12.24 -7.65
C VAL A 81 7.37 11.88 -9.13
N ASP A 82 7.97 10.71 -9.38
CA ASP A 82 8.30 10.26 -10.73
C ASP A 82 7.15 9.49 -11.40
N ALA A 83 6.05 9.26 -10.68
CA ALA A 83 4.91 8.50 -11.19
C ALA A 83 4.15 9.32 -12.25
N PRO A 84 4.11 8.88 -13.53
CA PRO A 84 3.35 9.58 -14.55
C PRO A 84 1.86 9.54 -14.22
N PRO A 85 1.04 10.45 -14.80
CA PRO A 85 -0.41 10.41 -14.64
C PRO A 85 -0.97 9.22 -15.44
N TRP A 86 -0.84 8.02 -14.88
CA TRP A 86 -1.40 6.81 -15.46
C TRP A 86 -2.91 6.96 -15.59
N ASP A 87 -3.40 7.07 -16.81
CA ASP A 87 -4.80 6.83 -17.11
C ASP A 87 -5.01 5.30 -17.15
N LEU A 88 -5.48 4.74 -16.03
CA LEU A 88 -5.75 3.30 -15.91
C LEU A 88 -6.80 2.82 -16.92
N GLU A 89 -7.70 3.70 -17.39
CA GLU A 89 -8.64 3.38 -18.43
C GLU A 89 -7.93 3.25 -19.78
N HIS A 90 -7.02 4.18 -20.09
CA HIS A 90 -6.17 4.11 -21.28
C HIS A 90 -5.31 2.84 -21.31
N LEU A 91 -4.71 2.45 -20.19
CA LEU A 91 -3.89 1.24 -20.09
C LEU A 91 -4.72 -0.04 -20.30
N ARG A 92 -5.96 -0.08 -19.76
CA ARG A 92 -6.89 -1.20 -19.96
C ARG A 92 -7.33 -1.34 -21.42
N ARG A 93 -7.55 -0.21 -22.13
CA ARG A 93 -7.92 -0.23 -23.56
C ARG A 93 -6.78 -0.71 -24.47
N ARG A 94 -5.52 -0.51 -24.06
CA ARG A 94 -4.32 -0.94 -24.79
C ARG A 94 -3.85 -2.35 -24.46
N ALA A 95 -4.33 -2.95 -23.37
CA ALA A 95 -3.98 -4.32 -23.04
C ALA A 95 -4.47 -5.27 -24.16
N PRO A 96 -3.62 -6.18 -24.68
CA PRO A 96 -4.07 -7.18 -25.62
C PRO A 96 -5.21 -7.97 -24.98
N ARG A 97 -6.31 -8.16 -25.73
CA ARG A 97 -7.44 -8.95 -25.22
C ARG A 97 -6.92 -10.33 -24.83
N PRO A 98 -7.27 -10.85 -23.65
CA PRO A 98 -6.85 -12.20 -23.27
C PRO A 98 -7.33 -13.15 -24.36
N SER A 99 -6.40 -13.97 -24.87
CA SER A 99 -6.71 -14.96 -25.89
C SER A 99 -7.84 -15.85 -25.35
N PRO A 100 -8.85 -16.20 -26.17
CA PRO A 100 -9.88 -17.13 -25.73
C PRO A 100 -9.19 -18.41 -25.26
N ARG A 101 -9.52 -18.87 -24.05
CA ARG A 101 -9.06 -20.17 -23.55
C ARG A 101 -9.60 -21.22 -24.52
N ARG A 102 -8.70 -22.01 -25.12
CA ARG A 102 -9.04 -23.21 -25.91
C ARG A 102 -9.51 -24.32 -24.99
#